data_AF-A0A2V9LX33-F1
#
_entry.id   AF-A0A2V9LX33-F1
#
_cell.length_a   1.000
_cell.length_b   1.000
_cell.length_c   1.000
_cell.angle_alpha   90.00
_cell.angle_beta   90.00
_cell.angle_gamma   90.00
#
_symmetry.space_group_name_H-M   'P 1'
#
loop_
_entity.id
_entity.type
_entity.pdbx_description
1 polymer ?
#
loop_
_entity_poly.entity_id
_entity_poly.type
_entity_poly.pdbx_seq_one_letter_code
_entity_poly.pdbx_strand_id
1 'polypeptide(L)'
;ILVDSGWPGERDAARIAKIAREVAGLKQIDHHLTSHWHTDHFGGISALVQQIPVKNFYDHGFPALPVSDIPPELVEAYKRVTAGKTTVLRPGDGIRLKQAPGSPPVSLKVVASHGVVLGEKDGAPQVRACSPEAKHEARAIDTSDNARSLAFVLSFGDWQFFDAGDLTWNVEHKLVCPRNLVGTVDVYQVTHHGMDISNNPALVEALRPRVAVMNNGASKGGSPAAVRIVKASPGLQGFFALHRNIQSGPEDNASPELTANDEEQCKGEYVKLAVGPDSKSYTVSIPSKGTTRSYTTAGIHR
;
A
#
# COMPACT_ATOMS: atom_id res chain seq x y z
N ILE A 1 10.86 -6.10 -3.04
CA ILE A 1 9.49 -6.55 -2.77
C ILE A 1 8.61 -5.90 -3.83
N LEU A 2 7.70 -6.64 -4.44
CA LEU A 2 6.60 -6.08 -5.21
C LEU A 2 5.31 -6.31 -4.43
N VAL A 3 4.53 -5.26 -4.23
CA VAL A 3 3.18 -5.36 -3.67
C VAL A 3 2.22 -5.23 -4.84
N ASP A 4 1.38 -6.25 -5.00
CA ASP A 4 0.37 -6.36 -6.05
C ASP A 4 0.93 -6.36 -7.49
N SER A 5 0.10 -6.82 -8.43
CA SER A 5 0.46 -7.08 -9.83
C SER A 5 -0.45 -6.38 -10.82
N GLY A 6 -1.40 -5.56 -10.36
CA GLY A 6 -2.25 -4.77 -11.23
C GLY A 6 -3.40 -5.56 -11.85
N TRP A 7 -4.04 -4.95 -12.84
CA TRP A 7 -5.10 -5.54 -13.63
C TRP A 7 -4.59 -6.68 -14.52
N PRO A 8 -5.44 -7.66 -14.88
CA PRO A 8 -5.13 -8.67 -15.88
C PRO A 8 -4.68 -8.07 -17.22
N GLY A 9 -3.83 -8.82 -17.92
CA GLY A 9 -3.29 -8.44 -19.22
C GLY A 9 -1.92 -7.75 -19.14
N GLU A 10 -1.45 -7.30 -20.30
CA GLU A 10 -0.05 -6.88 -20.44
C GLU A 10 0.27 -5.50 -19.87
N ARG A 11 -0.73 -4.60 -19.76
CA ARG A 11 -0.49 -3.19 -19.45
C ARG A 11 0.28 -2.99 -18.14
N ASP A 12 -0.24 -3.54 -17.04
CA ASP A 12 0.34 -3.32 -15.71
C ASP A 12 1.59 -4.18 -15.51
N ALA A 13 1.56 -5.43 -15.98
CA ALA A 13 2.72 -6.31 -16.00
C ALA A 13 3.93 -5.68 -16.74
N ALA A 14 3.70 -5.07 -17.92
CA ALA A 14 4.75 -4.41 -18.69
C ALA A 14 5.30 -3.16 -18.00
N ARG A 15 4.43 -2.36 -17.38
CA ARG A 15 4.85 -1.19 -16.59
C ARG A 15 5.71 -1.62 -15.41
N ILE A 16 5.27 -2.62 -14.65
CA ILE A 16 6.02 -3.17 -13.51
C ILE A 16 7.38 -3.74 -13.97
N ALA A 17 7.38 -4.60 -14.99
CA ALA A 17 8.60 -5.22 -15.49
C ALA A 17 9.61 -4.20 -16.03
N LYS A 18 9.12 -3.15 -16.73
CA LYS A 18 9.93 -2.02 -17.18
C LYS A 18 10.60 -1.32 -16.01
N ILE A 19 9.84 -0.91 -14.99
CA ILE A 19 10.41 -0.22 -13.81
C ILE A 19 11.40 -1.13 -13.06
N ALA A 20 11.05 -2.40 -12.86
CA ALA A 20 11.93 -3.35 -12.19
C ALA A 20 13.26 -3.52 -12.92
N ARG A 21 13.25 -3.68 -14.25
CA ARG A 21 14.46 -3.94 -15.05
C ARG A 21 15.25 -2.68 -15.34
N GLU A 22 14.60 -1.62 -15.82
CA GLU A 22 15.28 -0.44 -16.36
C GLU A 22 15.59 0.61 -15.29
N VAL A 23 14.75 0.75 -14.27
CA VAL A 23 14.92 1.78 -13.23
C VAL A 23 15.58 1.21 -11.98
N ALA A 24 15.14 0.03 -11.54
CA ALA A 24 15.69 -0.63 -10.35
C ALA A 24 16.84 -1.61 -10.66
N GLY A 25 17.10 -1.92 -11.93
CA GLY A 25 18.20 -2.81 -12.35
C GLY A 25 18.01 -4.28 -11.93
N LEU A 26 16.77 -4.69 -11.64
CA LEU A 26 16.44 -6.02 -11.13
C LEU A 26 16.36 -7.05 -12.26
N LYS A 27 16.90 -8.24 -12.00
CA LYS A 27 16.74 -9.42 -12.88
C LYS A 27 15.58 -10.32 -12.46
N GLN A 28 15.10 -10.17 -11.23
CA GLN A 28 14.02 -10.94 -10.64
C GLN A 28 13.37 -10.15 -9.50
N ILE A 29 12.17 -10.56 -9.11
CA ILE A 29 11.47 -10.09 -7.92
C ILE A 29 11.60 -11.19 -6.86
N ASP A 30 12.32 -10.91 -5.78
CA ASP A 30 12.53 -11.90 -4.71
C ASP A 30 11.27 -12.19 -3.90
N HIS A 31 10.44 -11.17 -3.68
CA HIS A 31 9.24 -11.25 -2.84
C HIS A 31 8.10 -10.53 -3.53
N HIS A 32 7.06 -11.27 -3.93
CA HIS A 32 5.79 -10.76 -4.40
C HIS A 32 4.75 -10.93 -3.29
N LEU A 33 4.11 -9.84 -2.87
CA LEU A 33 3.07 -9.83 -1.85
C LEU A 33 1.76 -9.42 -2.52
N THR A 34 0.76 -10.29 -2.46
CA THR A 34 -0.63 -9.94 -2.82
C THR A 34 -1.31 -9.39 -1.57
N SER A 35 -1.75 -8.13 -1.60
CA SER A 35 -2.40 -7.48 -0.47
C SER A 35 -3.75 -8.13 -0.18
N HIS A 36 -4.56 -8.29 -1.23
CA HIS A 36 -5.86 -8.98 -1.22
C HIS A 36 -6.28 -9.44 -2.62
N TRP A 37 -7.44 -10.08 -2.72
CA TRP A 37 -7.87 -10.84 -3.91
C TRP A 37 -8.81 -10.07 -4.85
N HIS A 38 -8.76 -8.73 -4.90
CA HIS A 38 -9.47 -7.99 -5.96
C HIS A 38 -8.67 -7.93 -7.25
N THR A 39 -9.39 -7.89 -8.38
CA THR A 39 -8.86 -8.03 -9.73
C THR A 39 -7.63 -7.18 -10.01
N ASP A 40 -7.57 -5.94 -9.52
CA ASP A 40 -6.46 -5.04 -9.81
C ASP A 40 -5.26 -5.15 -8.85
N HIS A 41 -5.32 -6.07 -7.90
CA HIS A 41 -4.23 -6.35 -6.97
C HIS A 41 -3.47 -7.61 -7.37
N PHE A 42 -4.15 -8.66 -7.83
CA PHE A 42 -3.50 -9.93 -8.17
C PHE A 42 -3.72 -10.38 -9.62
N GLY A 43 -4.56 -9.69 -10.38
CA GLY A 43 -4.98 -10.13 -11.71
C GLY A 43 -3.85 -10.15 -12.75
N GLY A 44 -2.87 -9.25 -12.64
CA GLY A 44 -1.74 -9.16 -13.56
C GLY A 44 -0.65 -10.22 -13.36
N ILE A 45 -0.74 -11.06 -12.32
CA ILE A 45 0.36 -11.97 -11.94
C ILE A 45 0.76 -12.94 -13.05
N SER A 46 -0.20 -13.42 -13.84
CA SER A 46 0.06 -14.38 -14.91
C SER A 46 0.88 -13.78 -16.06
N ALA A 47 0.62 -12.51 -16.39
CA ALA A 47 1.42 -11.78 -17.38
C ALA A 47 2.78 -11.38 -16.80
N LEU A 48 2.81 -10.92 -15.54
CA LEU A 48 4.02 -10.44 -14.89
C LEU A 48 5.12 -11.51 -14.84
N VAL A 49 4.81 -12.75 -14.45
CA VAL A 49 5.83 -13.81 -14.32
C VAL A 49 6.44 -14.24 -15.65
N GLN A 50 5.79 -13.95 -16.78
CA GLN A 50 6.37 -14.14 -18.12
C GLN A 50 7.39 -13.04 -18.45
N GLN A 51 7.24 -11.88 -17.82
CA GLN A 51 8.08 -10.72 -18.07
C GLN A 51 9.20 -10.56 -17.05
N ILE A 52 9.08 -11.03 -15.81
CA ILE A 52 10.19 -11.00 -14.85
C ILE A 52 10.03 -12.16 -13.85
N PRO A 53 11.09 -12.96 -13.59
CA PRO A 53 10.99 -14.05 -12.63
C PRO A 53 10.59 -13.57 -11.24
N VAL A 54 9.70 -14.32 -10.59
CA VAL A 54 9.28 -14.10 -9.21
C VAL A 54 9.66 -15.32 -8.37
N LYS A 55 10.32 -15.10 -7.23
CA LYS A 55 10.88 -16.19 -6.42
C LYS A 55 9.94 -16.69 -5.33
N ASN A 56 9.43 -15.78 -4.49
CA ASN A 56 8.57 -16.12 -3.36
C ASN A 56 7.25 -15.35 -3.46
N PHE A 57 6.16 -16.03 -3.16
CA PHE A 57 4.80 -15.48 -3.17
C PHE A 57 4.23 -15.47 -1.75
N TYR A 58 3.68 -14.33 -1.37
CA TYR A 58 3.06 -14.09 -0.07
C TYR A 58 1.63 -13.57 -0.26
N ASP A 59 0.73 -13.96 0.62
CA ASP A 59 -0.68 -13.60 0.59
C ASP A 59 -1.32 -13.72 1.99
N HIS A 60 -2.61 -13.39 2.13
CA HIS A 60 -3.35 -13.51 3.39
C HIS A 60 -4.18 -14.81 3.50
N GLY A 61 -3.99 -15.74 2.58
CA GLY A 61 -4.78 -16.95 2.41
C GLY A 61 -6.13 -16.69 1.75
N PHE A 62 -6.57 -17.65 0.95
CA PHE A 62 -7.92 -17.63 0.37
C PHE A 62 -8.99 -17.82 1.46
N PRO A 63 -10.19 -17.24 1.29
CA PRO A 63 -11.32 -17.56 2.14
C PRO A 63 -11.68 -19.05 2.01
N ALA A 64 -12.27 -19.62 3.07
CA ALA A 64 -12.66 -21.02 3.12
C ALA A 64 -13.74 -21.39 2.08
N LEU A 65 -14.58 -20.42 1.72
CA LEU A 65 -15.62 -20.54 0.70
C LEU A 65 -15.43 -19.45 -0.36
N PRO A 66 -15.79 -19.71 -1.63
CA PRO A 66 -15.83 -18.68 -2.65
C PRO A 66 -16.71 -17.49 -2.21
N VAL A 67 -16.24 -16.29 -2.49
CA VAL A 67 -16.96 -15.03 -2.26
C VAL A 67 -17.08 -14.28 -3.59
N SER A 68 -18.13 -13.48 -3.74
CA SER A 68 -18.53 -12.90 -5.04
C SER A 68 -17.55 -11.87 -5.61
N ASP A 69 -16.75 -11.24 -4.77
CA ASP A 69 -15.79 -10.20 -5.13
C ASP A 69 -14.37 -10.74 -5.39
N ILE A 70 -14.18 -12.06 -5.33
CA ILE A 70 -12.94 -12.74 -5.70
C ILE A 70 -13.18 -13.57 -6.96
N PRO A 71 -12.62 -13.18 -8.12
CA PRO A 71 -12.87 -13.90 -9.36
C PRO A 71 -12.22 -15.30 -9.37
N PRO A 72 -12.99 -16.39 -9.50
CA PRO A 72 -12.48 -17.75 -9.39
C PRO A 72 -11.45 -18.09 -10.48
N GLU A 73 -11.59 -17.54 -11.68
CA GLU A 73 -10.64 -17.73 -12.78
C GLU A 73 -9.26 -17.14 -12.47
N LEU A 74 -9.21 -16.02 -11.75
CA LEU A 74 -7.94 -15.41 -11.33
C LEU A 74 -7.33 -16.18 -10.15
N VAL A 75 -8.14 -16.72 -9.24
CA VAL A 75 -7.68 -17.63 -8.18
C VAL A 75 -6.98 -18.86 -8.78
N GLU A 76 -7.59 -19.49 -9.78
CA GLU A 76 -6.99 -20.65 -10.46
C GLU A 76 -5.73 -20.26 -11.24
N ALA A 77 -5.69 -19.08 -11.85
CA ALA A 77 -4.49 -18.57 -12.50
C ALA A 77 -3.35 -18.33 -11.49
N TYR A 78 -3.64 -17.72 -10.35
CA TYR A 78 -2.67 -17.49 -9.26
C TYR A 78 -2.13 -18.82 -8.72
N LYS A 79 -3.00 -19.80 -8.44
CA LYS A 79 -2.57 -21.14 -8.00
C LYS A 79 -1.67 -21.84 -9.03
N ARG A 80 -1.97 -21.71 -10.33
CA ARG A 80 -1.11 -22.25 -11.40
C ARG A 80 0.27 -21.59 -11.41
N VAL A 81 0.32 -20.25 -11.37
CA VAL A 81 1.58 -19.49 -11.37
C VAL A 81 2.44 -19.85 -10.16
N THR A 82 1.83 -19.97 -8.99
CA THR A 82 2.52 -20.27 -7.73
C THR A 82 2.76 -21.77 -7.52
N ALA A 83 2.17 -22.64 -8.36
CA ALA A 83 2.07 -24.08 -8.14
C ALA A 83 1.52 -24.44 -6.73
N GLY A 84 0.66 -23.57 -6.18
CA GLY A 84 0.13 -23.68 -4.82
C GLY A 84 1.17 -23.44 -3.70
N LYS A 85 2.37 -22.95 -4.03
CA LYS A 85 3.47 -22.71 -3.08
C LYS A 85 3.52 -21.23 -2.70
N THR A 86 2.66 -20.85 -1.76
CA THR A 86 2.68 -19.50 -1.17
C THR A 86 2.91 -19.56 0.33
N THR A 87 3.32 -18.43 0.90
CA THR A 87 3.39 -18.24 2.35
C THR A 87 2.26 -17.32 2.79
N VAL A 88 1.32 -17.86 3.56
CA VAL A 88 0.27 -17.06 4.18
C VAL A 88 0.89 -16.25 5.32
N LEU A 89 0.82 -14.93 5.22
CA LEU A 89 1.31 -14.01 6.24
C LEU A 89 0.20 -13.68 7.24
N ARG A 90 0.52 -13.73 8.53
CA ARG A 90 -0.36 -13.34 9.64
C ARG A 90 0.18 -12.11 10.36
N PRO A 91 -0.65 -11.37 11.11
CA PRO A 91 -0.16 -10.24 11.89
C PRO A 91 0.94 -10.67 12.86
N GLY A 92 2.08 -9.99 12.82
CA GLY A 92 3.28 -10.32 13.59
C GLY A 92 4.37 -11.01 12.77
N ASP A 93 4.02 -11.61 11.64
CA ASP A 93 5.00 -12.19 10.72
C ASP A 93 5.85 -11.09 10.06
N GLY A 94 6.98 -11.51 9.50
CA GLY A 94 7.84 -10.65 8.69
C GLY A 94 8.42 -11.40 7.50
N ILE A 95 8.82 -10.63 6.49
CA ILE A 95 9.57 -11.16 5.35
C ILE A 95 11.06 -10.95 5.66
N ARG A 96 11.85 -12.03 5.57
CA ARG A 96 13.30 -11.94 5.73
C ARG A 96 13.90 -11.23 4.51
N LEU A 97 14.36 -10.00 4.72
CA LEU A 97 15.01 -9.19 3.69
C LEU A 97 16.53 -9.32 3.77
N LYS A 98 17.19 -9.27 2.61
CA LYS A 98 18.65 -9.32 2.53
C LYS A 98 19.23 -7.97 2.99
N GLN A 99 19.96 -8.00 4.09
CA GLN A 99 20.70 -6.86 4.61
C GLN A 99 22.01 -6.66 3.82
N ALA A 100 22.28 -5.43 3.37
CA ALA A 100 23.61 -5.10 2.85
C ALA A 100 24.59 -4.90 4.03
N PRO A 101 25.84 -5.40 3.95
CA PRO A 101 26.82 -5.20 5.01
C PRO A 101 27.00 -3.71 5.33
N GLY A 102 26.92 -3.35 6.61
CA GLY A 102 27.11 -1.98 7.09
C GLY A 102 25.95 -1.01 6.84
N SER A 103 24.86 -1.43 6.19
CA SER A 103 23.69 -0.56 6.03
C SER A 103 22.76 -0.61 7.26
N PRO A 104 21.95 0.43 7.50
CA PRO A 104 20.92 0.41 8.54
C PRO A 104 20.01 -0.83 8.47
N PRO A 105 19.50 -1.33 9.62
CA PRO A 105 18.63 -2.50 9.66
C PRO A 105 17.42 -2.36 8.72
N VAL A 106 17.11 -3.40 7.93
CA VAL A 106 15.91 -3.46 7.10
C VAL A 106 14.95 -4.53 7.61
N SER A 107 13.68 -4.19 7.78
CA SER A 107 12.65 -5.14 8.22
C SER A 107 11.29 -4.82 7.64
N LEU A 108 10.50 -5.86 7.35
CA LEU A 108 9.09 -5.75 7.05
C LEU A 108 8.29 -6.53 8.08
N LYS A 109 7.32 -5.88 8.72
CA LYS A 109 6.43 -6.49 9.72
C LYS A 109 4.98 -6.33 9.31
N VAL A 110 4.25 -7.44 9.30
CA VAL A 110 2.82 -7.47 9.02
C VAL A 110 2.04 -7.05 10.27
N VAL A 111 1.10 -6.12 10.11
CA VAL A 111 0.28 -5.56 11.20
C VAL A 111 -1.21 -5.81 11.02
N ALA A 112 -1.67 -6.10 9.80
CA ALA A 112 -3.00 -6.64 9.52
C ALA A 112 -2.92 -7.70 8.42
N SER A 113 -3.79 -8.69 8.47
CA SER A 113 -3.95 -9.72 7.44
C SER A 113 -5.24 -10.49 7.69
N HIS A 114 -5.97 -10.87 6.64
CA HIS A 114 -7.12 -11.77 6.74
C HIS A 114 -8.22 -11.26 7.72
N GLY A 115 -8.40 -9.94 7.81
CA GLY A 115 -9.44 -9.28 8.60
C GLY A 115 -9.09 -9.08 10.09
N VAL A 116 -7.89 -9.50 10.49
CA VAL A 116 -7.39 -9.35 11.87
C VAL A 116 -6.14 -8.48 11.91
N VAL A 117 -5.98 -7.73 13.01
CA VAL A 117 -4.79 -6.92 13.28
C VAL A 117 -3.90 -7.56 14.35
N LEU A 118 -2.67 -7.06 14.47
CA LEU A 118 -1.69 -7.57 15.45
C LEU A 118 -2.26 -7.64 16.87
N GLY A 119 -2.17 -8.83 17.48
CA GLY A 119 -2.70 -9.10 18.82
C GLY A 119 -4.15 -9.60 18.85
N GLU A 120 -4.80 -9.76 17.70
CA GLU A 120 -6.12 -10.36 17.59
C GLU A 120 -6.09 -11.87 17.33
N LYS A 121 -7.26 -12.47 17.53
CA LYS A 121 -7.60 -13.83 17.09
C LYS A 121 -8.55 -13.74 15.90
N ASP A 122 -8.57 -14.80 15.10
CA ASP A 122 -9.54 -14.97 14.01
C ASP A 122 -10.99 -14.77 14.51
N GLY A 123 -11.79 -14.08 13.71
CA GLY A 123 -13.17 -13.74 14.04
C GLY A 123 -13.35 -12.51 14.94
N ALA A 124 -12.29 -11.78 15.29
CA ALA A 124 -12.42 -10.50 15.98
C ALA A 124 -13.32 -9.52 15.20
N PRO A 125 -14.22 -8.78 15.87
CA PRO A 125 -15.11 -7.85 15.19
C PRO A 125 -14.33 -6.73 14.48
N GLN A 126 -14.89 -6.17 13.40
CA GLN A 126 -14.28 -5.02 12.73
C GLN A 126 -14.43 -3.74 13.54
N VAL A 127 -15.51 -3.59 14.31
CA VAL A 127 -15.72 -2.45 15.20
C VAL A 127 -15.28 -2.84 16.60
N ARG A 128 -14.42 -2.03 17.20
CA ARG A 128 -13.95 -2.19 18.58
C ARG A 128 -14.51 -1.12 19.48
N ALA A 129 -14.78 -1.48 20.73
CA ALA A 129 -15.04 -0.51 21.78
C ALA A 129 -13.73 0.18 22.15
N CYS A 130 -13.59 1.41 21.69
CA CYS A 130 -12.51 2.32 22.00
C CYS A 130 -13.02 3.37 22.97
N SER A 131 -12.16 3.93 23.84
CA SER A 131 -12.51 5.19 24.50
C SER A 131 -12.99 6.17 23.43
N PRO A 132 -13.97 7.07 23.70
CA PRO A 132 -14.52 7.93 22.66
C PRO A 132 -13.38 8.70 21.97
N GLU A 133 -13.01 8.23 20.78
CA GLU A 133 -11.93 8.78 19.99
C GLU A 133 -12.55 9.88 19.13
N ALA A 134 -12.02 11.09 19.27
CA ALA A 134 -12.63 12.29 18.71
C ALA A 134 -12.77 12.29 17.16
N LYS A 135 -12.22 11.29 16.46
CA LYS A 135 -12.15 11.25 14.98
C LYS A 135 -12.50 9.90 14.34
N HIS A 136 -13.13 8.99 15.07
CA HIS A 136 -13.64 7.74 14.50
C HIS A 136 -15.16 7.63 14.70
N GLU A 137 -15.89 7.59 13.58
CA GLU A 137 -17.27 7.13 13.54
C GLU A 137 -17.31 5.80 12.79
N ALA A 138 -17.77 4.74 13.46
CA ALA A 138 -17.84 3.41 12.86
C ALA A 138 -18.78 3.40 11.66
N ARG A 139 -18.35 2.77 10.57
CA ARG A 139 -19.18 2.56 9.37
C ARG A 139 -19.78 1.16 9.37
N ALA A 140 -20.65 0.87 8.40
CA ALA A 140 -21.13 -0.49 8.16
C ALA A 140 -19.95 -1.46 8.01
N ILE A 141 -20.14 -2.70 8.47
CA ILE A 141 -19.15 -3.77 8.33
C ILE A 141 -18.91 -4.03 6.85
N ASP A 142 -17.64 -4.02 6.43
CA ASP A 142 -17.27 -4.34 5.07
C ASP A 142 -17.05 -5.85 4.94
N THR A 143 -17.87 -6.53 4.15
CA THR A 143 -17.79 -7.97 3.95
C THR A 143 -16.93 -8.38 2.76
N SER A 144 -16.41 -7.41 2.00
CA SER A 144 -15.52 -7.65 0.86
C SER A 144 -14.11 -8.05 1.33
N ASP A 145 -13.31 -8.54 0.39
CA ASP A 145 -11.93 -8.92 0.63
C ASP A 145 -11.01 -7.72 0.91
N ASN A 146 -11.44 -6.48 0.61
CA ASN A 146 -10.73 -5.25 1.01
C ASN A 146 -10.48 -5.21 2.52
N ALA A 147 -11.49 -5.57 3.31
CA ALA A 147 -11.40 -5.63 4.77
C ALA A 147 -10.38 -6.67 5.27
N ARG A 148 -9.90 -7.54 4.38
CA ARG A 148 -8.92 -8.60 4.66
C ARG A 148 -7.51 -8.27 4.16
N SER A 149 -7.30 -7.08 3.58
CA SER A 149 -6.01 -6.63 3.07
C SER A 149 -4.87 -6.83 4.07
N LEU A 150 -3.74 -7.30 3.54
CA LEU A 150 -2.46 -7.27 4.23
C LEU A 150 -1.97 -5.84 4.40
N ALA A 151 -1.65 -5.47 5.63
CA ALA A 151 -0.97 -4.23 5.95
C ALA A 151 0.38 -4.51 6.61
N PHE A 152 1.40 -3.74 6.25
CA PHE A 152 2.74 -3.89 6.79
C PHE A 152 3.44 -2.56 7.04
N VAL A 153 4.44 -2.62 7.92
CA VAL A 153 5.43 -1.56 8.12
C VAL A 153 6.77 -2.04 7.58
N LEU A 154 7.34 -1.27 6.66
CA LEU A 154 8.70 -1.43 6.16
C LEU A 154 9.60 -0.40 6.85
N SER A 155 10.65 -0.88 7.49
CA SER A 155 11.65 -0.04 8.17
C SER A 155 13.00 -0.16 7.47
N PHE A 156 13.70 0.95 7.32
CA PHE A 156 15.12 0.99 6.97
C PHE A 156 15.83 1.98 7.89
N GLY A 157 16.56 1.47 8.89
CA GLY A 157 17.03 2.28 10.01
C GLY A 157 15.85 2.95 10.72
N ASP A 158 15.92 4.27 10.83
CA ASP A 158 14.86 5.07 11.46
C ASP A 158 13.69 5.37 10.51
N TRP A 159 13.88 5.18 9.20
CA TRP A 159 12.86 5.49 8.18
C TRP A 159 11.76 4.44 8.14
N GLN A 160 10.50 4.88 8.10
CA GLN A 160 9.31 4.02 8.15
C GLN A 160 8.37 4.27 6.96
N PHE A 161 7.87 3.18 6.37
CA PHE A 161 6.82 3.19 5.34
C PHE A 161 5.67 2.27 5.74
N PHE A 162 4.44 2.74 5.56
CA PHE A 162 3.22 1.98 5.81
C PHE A 162 2.40 1.84 4.53
N ASP A 163 1.98 0.60 4.28
CA ASP A 163 1.09 0.21 3.20
C ASP A 163 0.02 -0.73 3.77
N ALA A 164 -1.23 -0.47 3.45
CA ALA A 164 -2.38 -1.23 3.91
C ALA A 164 -3.21 -1.83 2.77
N GLY A 165 -2.70 -1.81 1.53
CA GLY A 165 -3.49 -2.17 0.36
C GLY A 165 -4.80 -1.38 0.34
N ASP A 166 -5.92 -2.10 0.37
CA ASP A 166 -7.26 -1.52 0.32
C ASP A 166 -8.01 -1.67 1.66
N LEU A 167 -7.28 -1.82 2.77
CA LEU A 167 -7.86 -2.00 4.10
C LEU A 167 -8.93 -0.95 4.41
N THR A 168 -10.04 -1.38 4.98
CA THR A 168 -11.24 -0.53 5.08
C THR A 168 -11.36 0.17 6.42
N TRP A 169 -12.16 1.24 6.44
CA TRP A 169 -12.31 2.24 7.50
C TRP A 169 -12.32 1.69 8.94
N ASN A 170 -13.10 0.64 9.18
CA ASN A 170 -13.22 0.05 10.52
C ASN A 170 -11.97 -0.78 10.88
N VAL A 171 -11.36 -1.46 9.91
CA VAL A 171 -10.17 -2.28 10.16
C VAL A 171 -8.91 -1.42 10.29
N GLU A 172 -8.82 -0.33 9.53
CA GLU A 172 -7.81 0.72 9.71
C GLU A 172 -7.82 1.28 11.13
N HIS A 173 -9.00 1.51 11.71
CA HIS A 173 -9.13 2.01 13.08
C HIS A 173 -8.55 1.03 14.12
N LYS A 174 -8.72 -0.29 13.90
CA LYS A 174 -8.16 -1.33 14.79
C LYS A 174 -6.63 -1.30 14.86
N LEU A 175 -5.95 -0.74 13.85
CA LEU A 175 -4.49 -0.59 13.85
C LEU A 175 -4.01 0.47 14.86
N VAL A 176 -4.89 1.36 15.29
CA VAL A 176 -4.53 2.50 16.13
C VAL A 176 -5.29 2.57 17.45
N CYS A 177 -6.36 1.78 17.59
CA CYS A 177 -7.12 1.62 18.82
C CYS A 177 -7.10 0.17 19.37
N PRO A 178 -6.93 -0.02 20.70
CA PRO A 178 -6.74 0.98 21.76
C PRO A 178 -5.29 1.42 21.92
N ARG A 179 -4.41 0.95 21.05
CA ARG A 179 -2.98 1.27 21.04
C ARG A 179 -2.57 1.46 19.59
N ASN A 180 -1.64 2.38 19.37
CA ASN A 180 -1.01 2.54 18.08
C ASN A 180 -0.10 1.33 17.78
N LEU A 181 -0.57 0.39 16.94
CA LEU A 181 0.17 -0.82 16.56
C LEU A 181 1.20 -0.55 15.45
N VAL A 182 1.06 0.58 14.76
CA VAL A 182 1.89 0.98 13.61
C VAL A 182 3.03 1.91 14.05
N GLY A 183 2.70 2.91 14.87
CA GLY A 183 3.58 4.05 15.19
C GLY A 183 3.47 5.16 14.15
N THR A 184 4.31 6.19 14.27
CA THR A 184 4.44 7.22 13.23
C THR A 184 5.25 6.70 12.04
N VAL A 185 5.00 7.23 10.85
CA VAL A 185 5.72 6.87 9.62
C VAL A 185 6.24 8.07 8.86
N ASP A 186 7.29 7.88 8.05
CA ASP A 186 7.78 8.90 7.13
C ASP A 186 6.90 8.96 5.89
N VAL A 187 6.56 7.78 5.34
CA VAL A 187 5.77 7.66 4.12
C VAL A 187 4.56 6.76 4.30
N TYR A 188 3.40 7.27 3.90
CA TYR A 188 2.13 6.56 3.87
C TYR A 188 1.72 6.31 2.42
N GLN A 189 1.58 5.04 2.02
CA GLN A 189 0.83 4.70 0.81
C GLN A 189 -0.65 4.85 1.13
N VAL A 190 -1.30 5.84 0.50
CA VAL A 190 -2.71 6.15 0.74
C VAL A 190 -3.55 4.91 0.46
N THR A 191 -4.22 4.41 1.50
CA THR A 191 -5.00 3.17 1.42
C THR A 191 -6.09 3.27 0.35
N HIS A 192 -6.33 2.16 -0.34
CA HIS A 192 -7.46 1.96 -1.23
C HIS A 192 -7.54 3.01 -2.34
N HIS A 193 -6.39 3.35 -2.93
CA HIS A 193 -6.28 4.37 -3.96
C HIS A 193 -6.80 5.76 -3.55
N GLY A 194 -7.01 6.00 -2.24
CA GLY A 194 -7.68 7.20 -1.74
C GLY A 194 -9.21 7.16 -1.87
N MET A 195 -9.84 5.99 -1.76
CA MET A 195 -11.31 5.89 -1.64
C MET A 195 -11.79 6.24 -0.22
N ASP A 196 -12.99 6.80 -0.13
CA ASP A 196 -13.60 7.25 1.14
C ASP A 196 -13.94 6.08 2.07
N ILE A 197 -14.03 4.85 1.58
CA ILE A 197 -14.24 3.67 2.46
C ILE A 197 -12.97 3.26 3.25
N SER A 198 -11.89 4.03 3.14
CA SER A 198 -10.61 3.88 3.84
C SER A 198 -10.06 5.26 4.25
N ASN A 199 -8.78 5.34 4.64
CA ASN A 199 -8.12 6.56 5.08
C ASN A 199 -8.75 7.15 6.36
N ASN A 200 -9.07 6.28 7.33
CA ASN A 200 -9.67 6.68 8.59
C ASN A 200 -8.88 7.84 9.24
N PRO A 201 -9.51 8.96 9.64
CA PRO A 201 -8.84 10.09 10.26
C PRO A 201 -8.02 9.73 11.51
N ALA A 202 -8.48 8.77 12.32
CA ALA A 202 -7.73 8.28 13.47
C ALA A 202 -6.43 7.57 13.04
N LEU A 203 -6.47 6.79 11.96
CA LEU A 203 -5.27 6.17 11.39
C LEU A 203 -4.31 7.23 10.85
N VAL A 204 -4.79 8.14 10.00
CA VAL A 204 -3.95 9.17 9.37
C VAL A 204 -3.30 10.07 10.43
N GLU A 205 -4.03 10.44 11.47
CA GLU A 205 -3.49 11.22 12.59
C GLU A 205 -2.47 10.43 13.42
N ALA A 206 -2.66 9.14 13.64
CA ALA A 206 -1.70 8.31 14.36
C ALA A 206 -0.41 8.06 13.57
N LEU A 207 -0.51 7.94 12.24
CA LEU A 207 0.62 7.77 11.33
C LEU A 207 1.49 9.04 11.24
N ARG A 208 0.87 10.24 11.29
CA ARG A 208 1.56 11.54 11.11
C ARG A 208 2.58 11.56 9.94
N PRO A 209 2.22 11.08 8.73
CA PRO A 209 3.18 10.96 7.64
C PRO A 209 3.79 12.29 7.24
N ARG A 210 5.09 12.29 6.93
CA ARG A 210 5.75 13.42 6.24
C ARG A 210 5.39 13.47 4.77
N VAL A 211 5.24 12.31 4.13
CA VAL A 211 4.81 12.19 2.74
C VAL A 211 3.68 11.17 2.64
N ALA A 212 2.68 11.47 1.82
CA ALA A 212 1.69 10.51 1.40
C ALA A 212 1.75 10.33 -0.13
N VAL A 213 1.67 9.08 -0.61
CA VAL A 213 1.68 8.73 -2.03
C VAL A 213 0.39 7.99 -2.36
N MET A 214 -0.41 8.56 -3.25
CA MET A 214 -1.68 7.99 -3.69
C MET A 214 -1.51 7.24 -5.02
N ASN A 215 -1.81 5.94 -5.00
CA ASN A 215 -1.72 5.04 -6.15
C ASN A 215 -3.05 4.97 -6.94
N ASN A 216 -3.71 6.10 -7.13
CA ASN A 216 -4.98 6.20 -7.85
C ASN A 216 -4.83 6.12 -9.37
N GLY A 217 -5.93 5.82 -10.04
CA GLY A 217 -6.11 6.02 -11.47
C GLY A 217 -6.77 7.36 -11.78
N ALA A 218 -6.88 7.70 -13.08
CA ALA A 218 -7.57 8.92 -13.50
C ALA A 218 -9.05 8.94 -13.07
N SER A 219 -9.69 7.76 -13.01
CA SER A 219 -11.09 7.57 -12.64
C SER A 219 -11.31 6.52 -11.53
N LYS A 220 -10.24 5.99 -10.92
CA LYS A 220 -10.29 5.07 -9.77
C LYS A 220 -9.59 5.71 -8.57
N GLY A 221 -10.29 5.85 -7.44
CA GLY A 221 -9.74 6.42 -6.21
C GLY A 221 -9.72 7.94 -6.20
N GLY A 222 -8.96 8.53 -5.28
CA GLY A 222 -8.85 9.99 -5.11
C GLY A 222 -10.19 10.66 -4.76
N SER A 223 -10.99 10.05 -3.89
CA SER A 223 -12.23 10.64 -3.41
C SER A 223 -11.94 11.94 -2.64
N PRO A 224 -12.72 13.02 -2.84
CA PRO A 224 -12.56 14.29 -2.13
C PRO A 224 -12.40 14.15 -0.61
N ALA A 225 -13.25 13.34 0.04
CA ALA A 225 -13.20 13.13 1.47
C ALA A 225 -11.85 12.56 1.94
N ALA A 226 -11.39 11.48 1.31
CA ALA A 226 -10.10 10.85 1.63
C ALA A 226 -8.92 11.80 1.37
N VAL A 227 -8.91 12.51 0.24
CA VAL A 227 -7.83 13.46 -0.09
C VAL A 227 -7.76 14.58 0.94
N ARG A 228 -8.91 15.12 1.38
CA ARG A 228 -8.95 16.15 2.42
C ARG A 228 -8.45 15.64 3.77
N ILE A 229 -8.82 14.42 4.16
CA ILE A 229 -8.32 13.80 5.40
C ILE A 229 -6.79 13.67 5.35
N VAL A 230 -6.26 13.12 4.26
CA VAL A 230 -4.81 12.91 4.11
C VAL A 230 -4.07 14.24 4.08
N LYS A 231 -4.54 15.23 3.30
CA LYS A 231 -3.92 16.56 3.22
C LYS A 231 -3.98 17.33 4.55
N ALA A 232 -4.96 17.03 5.41
CA ALA A 232 -5.07 17.61 6.74
C ALA A 232 -4.17 16.91 7.80
N SER A 233 -3.44 15.87 7.43
CA SER A 233 -2.55 15.14 8.34
C SER A 233 -1.51 16.06 9.01
N PRO A 234 -1.38 16.01 10.35
CA PRO A 234 -0.38 16.81 11.06
C PRO A 234 1.05 16.47 10.63
N GLY A 235 1.76 17.47 10.09
CA GLY A 235 3.17 17.35 9.73
C GLY A 235 3.43 16.86 8.31
N LEU A 236 2.39 16.69 7.49
CA LEU A 236 2.51 16.39 6.07
C LEU A 236 3.25 17.52 5.32
N GLN A 237 4.24 17.13 4.53
CA GLN A 237 5.09 18.02 3.73
C GLN A 237 4.96 17.75 2.22
N GLY A 238 4.44 16.59 1.82
CA GLY A 238 4.23 16.25 0.42
C GLY A 238 3.07 15.28 0.21
N PHE A 239 2.18 15.60 -0.74
CA PHE A 239 1.12 14.72 -1.19
C PHE A 239 1.32 14.45 -2.68
N PHE A 240 1.71 13.23 -3.03
CA PHE A 240 1.98 12.78 -4.40
C PHE A 240 0.85 11.88 -4.88
N ALA A 241 0.61 11.88 -6.19
CA ALA A 241 -0.37 11.00 -6.81
C ALA A 241 0.18 10.36 -8.09
N LEU A 242 -0.21 9.12 -8.38
CA LEU A 242 0.07 8.51 -9.67
C LEU A 242 -0.72 9.19 -10.79
N HIS A 243 -1.98 9.53 -10.56
CA HIS A 243 -2.82 10.19 -11.56
C HIS A 243 -3.55 11.40 -11.01
N ARG A 244 -3.83 12.37 -11.88
CA ARG A 244 -4.86 13.37 -11.62
C ARG A 244 -6.21 12.66 -11.68
N ASN A 245 -7.03 12.78 -10.65
CA ASN A 245 -8.42 12.34 -10.70
C ASN A 245 -9.22 13.35 -11.54
N ILE A 246 -9.75 12.89 -12.68
CA ILE A 246 -10.51 13.73 -13.63
C ILE A 246 -11.94 14.01 -13.17
N GLN A 247 -12.41 13.30 -12.14
CA GLN A 247 -13.75 13.43 -11.57
C GLN A 247 -13.82 14.45 -10.42
N SER A 248 -12.70 15.07 -10.04
CA SER A 248 -12.62 16.00 -8.91
C SER A 248 -11.87 17.30 -9.23
N GLY A 249 -12.11 18.32 -8.40
CA GLY A 249 -11.47 19.64 -8.50
C GLY A 249 -9.98 19.60 -8.13
N PRO A 250 -9.18 20.60 -8.54
CA PRO A 250 -7.76 20.71 -8.19
C PRO A 250 -7.47 20.66 -6.68
N GLU A 251 -8.38 21.16 -5.85
CA GLU A 251 -8.29 21.15 -4.38
C GLU A 251 -8.27 19.73 -3.80
N ASP A 252 -8.96 18.81 -4.47
CA ASP A 252 -9.08 17.39 -4.13
C ASP A 252 -8.09 16.51 -4.91
N ASN A 253 -7.03 17.12 -5.46
CA ASN A 253 -5.91 16.45 -6.09
C ASN A 253 -4.58 16.79 -5.42
N ALA A 254 -3.55 16.01 -5.74
CA ALA A 254 -2.16 16.48 -5.62
C ALA A 254 -1.94 17.63 -6.60
N SER A 255 -0.99 18.51 -6.29
CA SER A 255 -0.64 19.58 -7.23
C SER A 255 -0.08 18.99 -8.53
N PRO A 256 -0.20 19.69 -9.68
CA PRO A 256 0.26 19.16 -10.96
C PRO A 256 1.71 18.71 -10.95
N GLU A 257 2.61 19.43 -10.27
CA GLU A 257 4.03 19.06 -10.16
C GLU A 257 4.28 17.82 -9.30
N LEU A 258 3.32 17.43 -8.44
CA LEU A 258 3.35 16.24 -7.58
C LEU A 258 2.43 15.10 -8.10
N THR A 259 1.91 15.23 -9.32
CA THR A 259 1.09 14.21 -9.99
C THR A 259 1.85 13.61 -11.15
N ALA A 260 2.03 12.28 -11.21
CA ALA A 260 2.87 11.66 -12.25
C ALA A 260 2.21 11.66 -13.64
N ASN A 261 0.91 11.42 -13.70
CA ASN A 261 0.14 11.31 -14.94
C ASN A 261 -1.06 12.27 -14.90
N ASP A 262 -1.08 13.28 -15.78
CA ASP A 262 -2.16 14.28 -15.81
C ASP A 262 -3.37 13.87 -16.64
N GLU A 263 -3.16 12.99 -17.62
CA GLU A 263 -4.16 12.58 -18.61
C GLU A 263 -4.69 11.16 -18.32
N GLU A 264 -5.93 10.89 -18.73
CA GLU A 264 -6.54 9.56 -18.60
C GLU A 264 -5.83 8.51 -19.47
N GLN A 265 -5.52 8.85 -20.72
CA GLN A 265 -4.70 8.03 -21.61
C GLN A 265 -3.21 8.25 -21.32
N CYS A 266 -2.77 7.73 -20.18
CA CYS A 266 -1.44 8.00 -19.67
C CYS A 266 -0.33 7.11 -20.26
N LYS A 267 0.91 7.58 -20.16
CA LYS A 267 2.12 6.81 -20.47
C LYS A 267 2.53 5.84 -19.36
N GLY A 268 1.90 5.94 -18.18
CA GLY A 268 2.26 5.14 -17.01
C GLY A 268 3.55 5.64 -16.36
N GLU A 269 3.68 6.95 -16.22
CA GLU A 269 4.78 7.58 -15.49
C GLU A 269 4.71 7.21 -14.00
N TYR A 270 5.86 7.20 -13.34
CA TYR A 270 6.01 6.69 -11.99
C TYR A 270 6.44 7.77 -11.00
N VAL A 271 6.08 7.55 -9.74
CA VAL A 271 6.68 8.25 -8.59
C VAL A 271 7.81 7.36 -8.06
N LYS A 272 8.99 7.94 -7.84
CA LYS A 272 10.14 7.25 -7.28
C LYS A 272 10.43 7.77 -5.88
N LEU A 273 10.53 6.87 -4.92
CA LEU A 273 11.07 7.14 -3.60
C LEU A 273 12.46 6.53 -3.47
N ALA A 274 13.41 7.28 -2.93
CA ALA A 274 14.76 6.79 -2.64
C ALA A 274 15.20 7.23 -1.24
N VAL A 275 15.44 6.27 -0.35
CA VAL A 275 15.98 6.52 1.00
C VAL A 275 17.50 6.58 0.94
N GLY A 276 18.09 7.58 1.58
CA GLY A 276 19.54 7.71 1.69
C GLY A 276 20.16 6.51 2.42
N PRO A 277 21.42 6.16 2.11
CA PRO A 277 22.06 4.95 2.64
C PRO A 277 22.24 4.98 4.17
N ASP A 278 22.19 6.15 4.80
CA ASP A 278 22.25 6.36 6.25
C ASP A 278 20.87 6.41 6.93
N SER A 279 19.79 6.26 6.15
CA SER A 279 18.39 6.39 6.55
C SER A 279 17.97 7.76 7.11
N LYS A 280 18.80 8.81 7.03
CA LYS A 280 18.52 10.12 7.66
C LYS A 280 17.73 11.07 6.77
N SER A 281 17.71 10.81 5.47
CA SER A 281 16.93 11.57 4.50
C SER A 281 16.42 10.67 3.38
N TYR A 282 15.42 11.14 2.65
CA TYR A 282 14.89 10.46 1.47
C TYR A 282 14.38 11.48 0.45
N THR A 283 14.31 11.07 -0.81
CA THR A 283 13.74 11.87 -1.89
C THR A 283 12.50 11.21 -2.46
N VAL A 284 11.56 12.04 -2.92
CA VAL A 284 10.42 11.62 -3.73
C VAL A 284 10.44 12.44 -5.02
N SER A 285 10.40 11.76 -6.17
CA SER A 285 10.53 12.38 -7.48
C SER A 285 9.51 11.86 -8.48
N ILE A 286 9.21 12.72 -9.46
CA ILE A 286 8.47 12.38 -10.67
C ILE A 286 9.41 12.67 -11.84
N PRO A 287 10.17 11.66 -12.31
CA PRO A 287 11.24 11.89 -13.29
C PRO A 287 10.74 12.49 -14.59
N SER A 288 9.54 12.12 -15.06
CA SER A 288 8.92 12.67 -16.28
C SER A 288 8.69 14.18 -16.22
N LYS A 289 8.60 14.74 -15.02
CA LYS A 289 8.39 16.19 -14.77
C LYS A 289 9.64 16.91 -14.28
N GLY A 290 10.74 16.19 -14.03
CA GLY A 290 11.92 16.73 -13.36
C GLY A 290 11.67 17.16 -11.90
N THR A 291 10.51 16.84 -11.32
CA THR A 291 10.20 17.17 -9.92
C THR A 291 11.00 16.27 -8.99
N THR A 292 11.71 16.87 -8.05
CA THR A 292 12.31 16.16 -6.90
C THR A 292 12.08 16.98 -5.63
N ARG A 293 11.73 16.30 -4.54
CA ARG A 293 11.61 16.84 -3.19
C ARG A 293 12.43 15.99 -2.23
N SER A 294 13.12 16.63 -1.30
CA SER A 294 13.93 15.97 -0.27
C SER A 294 13.29 16.18 1.10
N TYR A 295 13.34 15.13 1.92
CA TYR A 295 12.73 15.08 3.23
C TYR A 295 13.75 14.55 4.24
N THR A 296 13.65 15.02 5.48
CA THR A 296 14.41 14.46 6.61
C THR A 296 13.59 13.36 7.25
N THR A 297 14.22 12.22 7.55
CA THR A 297 13.58 11.13 8.28
C THR A 297 13.22 11.60 9.69
N ALA A 298 11.94 11.47 10.06
CA ALA A 298 11.43 11.94 11.34
C ALA A 298 11.85 11.02 12.51
N GLY A 299 12.08 9.74 12.22
CA GLY A 299 12.34 8.71 13.23
C GLY A 299 11.06 8.17 13.88
N ILE A 300 11.22 7.10 14.67
CA ILE A 300 10.10 6.37 15.26
C ILE A 300 9.61 7.08 16.53
N HIS A 301 8.36 7.54 16.52
CA HIS A 301 7.63 7.90 17.74
C HIS A 301 6.52 6.87 17.97
N ARG A 302 6.55 6.20 19.13
CA ARG A 302 5.55 5.21 19.56
C ARG A 302 4.74 5.74 20.73
#